data_AF-A0A2A2H362-F1
#
_entry.id   AF-A0A2A2H362-F1
#
_cell.length_a   1.000
_cell.length_b   1.000
_cell.length_c   1.000
_cell.angle_alpha   90.00
_cell.angle_beta   90.00
_cell.angle_gamma   90.00
#
_symmetry.space_group_name_H-M   'P 1'
#
loop_
_entity.id
_entity.type
_entity.pdbx_description
1 polymer ?
#
loop_
_entity_poly.entity_id
_entity_poly.type
_entity_poly.pdbx_seq_one_letter_code
_entity_poly.pdbx_strand_id
1 'polypeptide(L)'
;MLRRLTSQNISDNSITLSTITDWMKWLNSVNKDSGEYREVAFQRLISCLKKGMTSLDLSGLALTTLPDTIPNSIESLDVHNNQLISYLIICQII
;
A
#
# COMPACT_ATOMS: atom_id res chain seq x y z
N MET A 1 5.79 10.15 -32.77
CA MET A 1 5.41 9.30 -31.62
C MET A 1 5.57 10.08 -30.31
N LEU A 2 4.60 10.91 -29.94
CA LEU A 2 4.60 11.64 -28.67
C LEU A 2 3.30 11.33 -27.95
N ARG A 3 3.29 10.28 -27.12
CA ARG A 3 2.13 9.93 -26.31
C ARG A 3 2.19 10.73 -24.98
N ARG A 4 1.28 11.71 -24.84
CA ARG A 4 0.62 12.15 -23.58
C ARG A 4 1.51 12.38 -22.33
N LEU A 5 2.53 13.23 -22.38
CA LEU A 5 3.42 13.44 -21.23
C LEU A 5 3.04 14.53 -20.21
N THR A 6 1.94 15.29 -20.38
CA THR A 6 1.75 16.51 -19.57
C THR A 6 0.54 16.51 -18.62
N SER A 7 -0.44 15.61 -18.78
CA SER A 7 -1.62 15.56 -17.88
C SER A 7 -1.65 14.34 -16.97
N GLN A 8 -1.03 13.23 -17.36
CA GLN A 8 -0.95 12.01 -16.54
C GLN A 8 0.16 12.12 -15.48
N ASN A 9 1.32 12.68 -15.83
CA ASN A 9 2.51 12.70 -14.95
C ASN A 9 2.36 13.52 -13.67
N ILE A 10 1.54 14.58 -13.65
CA ILE A 10 1.41 15.45 -12.47
C ILE A 10 0.43 14.83 -11.46
N SER A 11 -0.69 14.29 -11.93
CA SER A 11 -1.63 13.56 -11.07
C SER A 11 -0.99 12.30 -10.50
N ASP A 12 -0.30 11.53 -11.34
CA ASP A 12 0.26 10.24 -10.96
C ASP A 12 1.42 10.42 -9.97
N ASN A 13 2.24 11.48 -10.13
CA ASN A 13 3.32 11.76 -9.18
C ASN A 13 2.79 12.27 -7.83
N SER A 14 1.79 13.17 -7.84
CA SER A 14 1.17 13.69 -6.61
C SER A 14 0.46 12.58 -5.81
N ILE A 15 -0.29 11.71 -6.50
CA ILE A 15 -0.95 10.56 -5.89
C ILE A 15 0.10 9.59 -5.33
N THR A 16 1.16 9.29 -6.08
CA THR A 16 2.25 8.41 -5.64
C THR A 16 2.94 8.94 -4.38
N LEU A 17 3.20 10.25 -4.29
CA LEU A 17 3.78 10.89 -3.11
C LEU A 17 2.87 10.80 -1.88
N SER A 18 1.56 11.02 -2.05
CA SER A 18 0.57 10.87 -0.98
C SER A 18 0.53 9.43 -0.46
N THR A 19 0.45 8.45 -1.37
CA THR A 19 0.40 7.04 -0.98
C THR A 19 1.67 6.59 -0.26
N ILE A 20 2.86 6.99 -0.75
CA ILE A 20 4.13 6.69 -0.06
C ILE A 20 4.13 7.29 1.35
N THR A 21 3.60 8.50 1.51
CA THR A 21 3.54 9.17 2.81
C THR A 21 2.64 8.42 3.79
N ASP A 22 1.47 7.98 3.35
CA ASP A 22 0.53 7.25 4.22
C ASP A 22 1.08 5.88 4.62
N TRP A 23 1.73 5.19 3.68
CA TRP A 23 2.40 3.93 3.98
C TRP A 23 3.59 4.10 4.93
N MET A 24 4.35 5.20 4.83
CA MET A 24 5.39 5.51 5.81
C MET A 24 4.80 5.79 7.20
N LYS A 25 3.67 6.49 7.30
CA LYS A 25 2.99 6.68 8.59
C LYS A 25 2.56 5.35 9.20
N TRP A 26 1.93 4.48 8.41
CA TRP A 26 1.51 3.15 8.84
C TRP A 26 2.70 2.26 9.25
N LEU A 27 3.79 2.26 8.46
CA LEU A 27 5.02 1.55 8.78
C LEU A 27 5.56 1.94 10.16
N ASN A 28 5.52 3.23 10.49
CA ASN A 28 6.04 3.78 11.74
C ASN A 28 5.00 3.82 12.88
N SER A 29 3.77 3.35 12.68
CA SER A 29 2.71 3.43 13.69
C SER A 29 2.80 2.35 14.77
N VAL A 30 3.71 1.38 14.61
CA VAL A 30 3.93 0.28 15.56
C VAL A 30 5.39 0.25 16.02
N ASN A 31 5.63 -0.31 17.21
CA ASN A 31 6.99 -0.60 17.65
C ASN A 31 7.59 -1.72 16.76
N LYS A 32 8.91 -1.70 16.60
CA LYS A 32 9.72 -2.73 15.93
C LYS A 32 9.51 -4.13 16.51
N ASP A 33 9.12 -4.21 17.79
CA ASP A 33 8.84 -5.46 18.50
C ASP A 33 7.40 -5.97 18.31
N SER A 34 6.59 -5.35 17.44
CA SER A 34 5.21 -5.78 17.16
C SER A 34 5.10 -7.17 16.53
N GLY A 35 6.19 -7.68 15.96
CA GLY A 35 6.19 -8.93 15.18
C GLY A 35 5.60 -8.78 13.77
N GLU A 36 5.15 -7.58 13.39
CA GLU A 36 4.62 -7.29 12.05
C GLU A 36 5.73 -7.00 11.04
N TYR A 37 5.62 -7.56 9.83
CA TYR A 37 6.59 -7.33 8.75
C TYR A 37 6.23 -6.12 7.88
N ARG A 38 5.94 -4.97 8.51
CA ARG A 38 5.49 -3.75 7.81
C ARG A 38 6.54 -3.19 6.84
N GLU A 39 7.82 -3.34 7.15
CA GLU A 39 8.92 -2.94 6.25
C GLU A 39 8.89 -3.76 4.95
N VAL A 40 8.62 -5.07 5.04
CA VAL A 40 8.49 -5.93 3.86
C VAL A 40 7.26 -5.54 3.05
N ALA A 41 6.14 -5.23 3.71
CA ALA A 41 4.94 -4.72 3.04
C ALA A 41 5.25 -3.43 2.25
N PHE A 42 5.96 -2.48 2.87
CA PHE A 42 6.37 -1.23 2.21
C PHE A 42 7.29 -1.49 1.00
N GLN A 43 8.26 -2.39 1.13
CA GLN A 43 9.14 -2.75 0.01
C GLN A 43 8.37 -3.40 -1.15
N ARG A 44 7.38 -4.24 -0.85
CA ARG A 44 6.52 -4.85 -1.87
C ARG A 44 5.68 -3.79 -2.58
N LEU A 45 5.12 -2.81 -1.86
CA LEU A 45 4.46 -1.65 -2.47
C LEU A 45 5.40 -0.92 -3.43
N ILE A 46 6.60 -0.52 -2.97
CA ILE A 46 7.53 0.25 -3.81
C ILE A 46 7.93 -0.54 -5.07
N SER A 47 8.14 -1.85 -4.94
CA SER A 47 8.42 -2.74 -6.07
C SER A 47 7.25 -2.80 -7.06
N CYS A 48 6.03 -2.92 -6.54
CA CYS A 48 4.79 -2.95 -7.32
C CYS A 48 4.61 -1.65 -8.12
N LEU A 49 4.75 -0.49 -7.47
CA LEU A 49 4.67 0.82 -8.11
C LEU A 49 5.76 1.03 -9.18
N LYS A 50 7.01 0.69 -8.89
CA LYS A 50 8.13 0.80 -9.85
C LYS A 50 7.94 -0.06 -11.09
N LYS A 51 7.31 -1.23 -10.94
CA LYS A 51 7.03 -2.16 -12.02
C LYS A 51 5.70 -1.87 -12.73
N GLY A 52 4.92 -0.89 -12.25
CA GLY A 52 3.59 -0.60 -12.78
C GLY A 52 2.64 -1.80 -12.66
N MET A 53 2.79 -2.61 -11.61
CA MET A 53 1.94 -3.77 -11.37
C MET A 53 0.60 -3.32 -10.77
N THR A 54 -0.46 -4.07 -11.07
CA THR A 54 -1.79 -3.84 -10.52
C THR A 54 -2.15 -4.84 -9.41
N SER A 55 -1.27 -5.80 -9.12
CA SER A 55 -1.45 -6.76 -8.03
C SER A 55 -0.38 -6.56 -6.95
N LEU A 56 -0.82 -6.44 -5.70
CA LEU A 56 0.02 -6.28 -4.53
C LEU A 56 -0.18 -7.46 -3.57
N ASP A 57 0.90 -8.19 -3.33
CA ASP A 57 0.93 -9.30 -2.37
C ASP A 57 1.43 -8.82 -1.01
N LEU A 58 0.58 -8.85 0.01
CA LEU A 58 0.90 -8.58 1.42
C LEU A 58 0.72 -9.83 2.30
N SER A 59 0.68 -11.01 1.70
CA SER A 59 0.43 -12.26 2.41
C SER A 59 1.58 -12.67 3.34
N GLY A 60 1.24 -13.30 4.46
CA GLY A 60 2.20 -13.91 5.38
C GLY A 60 3.04 -12.89 6.16
N LEU A 61 2.55 -11.67 6.36
CA LEU A 61 3.31 -10.56 6.96
C LEU A 61 2.91 -10.27 8.42
N ALA A 62 2.11 -11.16 9.03
CA ALA A 62 1.60 -11.02 10.40
C ALA A 62 0.90 -9.67 10.68
N LEU A 63 0.43 -8.98 9.63
CA LEU A 63 -0.15 -7.64 9.74
C LEU A 63 -1.40 -7.67 10.60
N THR A 64 -1.52 -6.72 11.52
CA THR A 64 -2.73 -6.56 12.35
C THR A 64 -3.65 -5.47 11.79
N THR A 65 -3.07 -4.51 11.06
CA THR A 65 -3.78 -3.44 10.36
C THR A 65 -3.20 -3.23 8.97
N LEU A 66 -3.95 -2.55 8.10
CA LEU A 66 -3.48 -2.08 6.79
C LEU A 66 -3.34 -0.54 6.80
N PRO A 67 -2.57 0.05 5.87
CA PRO A 67 -2.57 1.49 5.66
C PRO A 67 -3.93 1.96 5.13
N ASP A 68 -4.31 3.20 5.45
CA ASP A 68 -5.63 3.76 5.10
C ASP A 68 -5.84 3.97 3.60
N THR A 69 -4.74 4.07 2.85
CA THR A 69 -4.76 4.34 1.42
C THR A 69 -4.01 3.24 0.67
N ILE A 70 -4.74 2.53 -0.18
CA ILE A 70 -4.16 1.64 -1.20
C ILE A 70 -4.06 2.44 -2.52
N PRO A 71 -2.94 2.38 -3.27
CA PRO A 71 -2.84 3.12 -4.52
C PRO A 71 -3.92 2.69 -5.52
N ASN A 72 -4.52 3.65 -6.22
CA ASN A 72 -5.59 3.39 -7.21
C ASN A 72 -5.15 2.49 -8.38
N SER A 73 -3.85 2.35 -8.63
CA SER A 73 -3.33 1.44 -9.65
C SER A 73 -3.39 -0.03 -9.22
N ILE A 74 -3.63 -0.32 -7.94
CA ILE A 74 -3.74 -1.68 -7.41
C ILE A 74 -5.19 -2.15 -7.54
N GLU A 75 -5.40 -3.12 -8.42
CA GLU A 75 -6.69 -3.76 -8.69
C GLU A 75 -6.88 -5.05 -7.88
N SER A 76 -5.79 -5.67 -7.43
CA SER A 76 -5.80 -6.92 -6.67
C SER A 76 -4.86 -6.82 -5.47
N LEU A 77 -5.40 -7.13 -4.29
CA LEU A 77 -4.67 -7.11 -3.02
C LEU A 77 -4.78 -8.48 -2.35
N ASP A 78 -3.65 -9.13 -2.13
CA ASP A 78 -3.59 -10.38 -1.38
C ASP A 78 -3.13 -10.13 0.05
N VAL A 79 -3.97 -10.48 1.02
CA VAL A 79 -3.69 -10.30 2.46
C VAL A 79 -3.80 -11.60 3.25
N HIS A 80 -3.79 -12.76 2.59
CA HIS A 80 -3.93 -14.05 3.28
C HIS A 80 -2.76 -14.30 4.27
N ASN A 81 -2.98 -15.15 5.27
CA ASN A 81 -1.99 -15.45 6.31
C ASN A 81 -1.47 -14.21 7.08
N ASN A 82 -2.36 -13.25 7.35
CA ASN A 82 -2.12 -12.15 8.29
C ASN A 82 -3.00 -12.30 9.54
N GLN A 83 -2.87 -11.35 10.48
CA GLN A 83 -3.64 -11.28 11.73
C GLN A 83 -4.65 -10.13 11.71
N LEU A 84 -5.16 -9.79 10.52
CA LEU A 84 -6.11 -8.70 10.33
C LEU A 84 -7.41 -9.02 11.09
N ILE A 85 -7.76 -8.20 12.07
CA ILE A 85 -8.99 -8.36 12.84
C ILE A 85 -10.12 -7.67 12.05
N SER A 86 -11.19 -8.42 11.77
CA SER A 86 -12.32 -7.99 10.95
C SER A 86 -13.01 -6.68 11.39
N TYR A 87 -12.84 -6.25 12.65
CA TYR A 87 -13.44 -5.02 13.18
C TYR A 87 -12.78 -3.72 12.67
N LEU A 88 -11.56 -3.79 12.10
CA LEU A 88 -10.89 -2.61 11.53
C LEU A 88 -11.20 -2.38 10.03
N ILE A 89 -11.87 -3.34 9.37
CA ILE A 89 -12.14 -3.29 7.92
C ILE A 89 -13.36 -2.38 7.60
N ILE A 90 -14.18 -2.01 8.59
CA ILE A 90 -15.50 -1.41 8.34
C ILE A 90 -15.46 0.14 8.22
N CYS A 91 -14.37 0.82 8.60
CA CYS A 91 -14.34 2.30 8.62
C CYS A 91 -13.87 2.99 7.32
N GLN A 92 -13.67 2.27 6.21
CA GLN A 92 -13.22 2.87 4.93
C GLN A 92 -14.24 2.80 3.79
N ILE A 93 -15.50 2.39 4.04
CA ILE A 93 -16.56 2.38 3.00
C ILE A 93 -17.88 2.99 3.49
N ILE A 94 -17.85 4.21 4.04
CA ILE A 94 -19.01 5.12 4.09
C ILE A 94 -18.50 6.54 3.81
#